data_AF-W5TDH0-F1
#
_entry.id   AF-W5TDH0-F1
#
_cell.length_a   1.000
_cell.length_b   1.000
_cell.length_c   1.000
_cell.angle_alpha   90.00
_cell.angle_beta   90.00
_cell.angle_gamma   90.00
#
_symmetry.space_group_name_H-M   'P 1'
#
loop_
_entity.id
_entity.type
_entity.pdbx_description
1 polymer ?
#
loop_
_entity_poly.entity_id
_entity_poly.type
_entity_poly.pdbx_seq_one_letter_code
_entity_poly.pdbx_strand_id
1 'polypeptide(L)'
;MFETGGLQQLDQTTWGNPATRDIITLSYIDLEPDLPAALSDIDTLRRRLTELQAEFGCLIEAHAITVDSQPALLRLEKFPLADQATGLGFTAGIVVPKAGCSAILKIMCPETGRSGVREAAVVPKVGFTNMFPPHPYAPEIKGKLPYNVADDARWDPQFPDHPLTRARRWITHISRTARIDPRFAALPPFTGPGAVRESEAPEPAGDEAATVAKKPDPGETTPIPAQQPVADGSPMTPPLPRAARANAASASR
;
A
#
# COMPACT_ATOMS: atom_id res chain seq x y z
N MET A 1 8.66 16.48 -1.52
CA MET A 1 9.50 16.72 -0.32
C MET A 1 8.57 16.80 0.90
N PHE A 2 8.97 16.28 2.05
CA PHE A 2 8.21 16.39 3.32
C PHE A 2 9.19 16.56 4.49
N GLU A 3 8.73 17.16 5.59
CA GLU A 3 9.52 17.39 6.80
C GLU A 3 9.79 16.10 7.56
N THR A 4 11.05 15.85 7.93
CA THR A 4 11.49 14.54 8.47
C THR A 4 11.53 14.46 9.99
N GLY A 5 11.35 15.57 10.73
CA GLY A 5 11.02 15.58 12.17
C GLY A 5 11.70 14.52 13.06
N GLY A 6 13.03 14.40 13.03
CA GLY A 6 13.79 13.43 13.83
C GLY A 6 13.99 12.04 13.19
N LEU A 7 13.53 11.84 11.96
CA LEU A 7 13.86 10.68 11.13
C LEU A 7 15.25 10.81 10.52
N GLN A 8 15.97 9.69 10.49
CA GLN A 8 17.24 9.55 9.79
C GLN A 8 17.00 9.02 8.39
N GLN A 9 17.58 9.66 7.39
CA GLN A 9 17.53 9.14 6.03
C GLN A 9 18.40 7.88 5.94
N LEU A 10 17.80 6.77 5.51
CA LEU A 10 18.48 5.48 5.34
C LEU A 10 18.94 5.29 3.89
N ASP A 11 18.12 5.74 2.95
CA ASP A 11 18.42 5.78 1.51
C ASP A 11 17.65 6.93 0.83
N GLN A 12 17.66 7.00 -0.51
CA GLN A 12 17.01 8.08 -1.26
C GLN A 12 15.49 8.17 -1.06
N THR A 13 14.87 7.07 -0.65
CA THR A 13 13.41 6.87 -0.57
C THR A 13 12.92 6.42 0.80
N THR A 14 13.84 6.16 1.74
CA THR A 14 13.52 5.59 3.04
C THR A 14 14.09 6.43 4.18
N TRP A 15 13.26 6.67 5.19
CA TRP A 15 13.63 7.33 6.44
C TRP A 15 13.21 6.47 7.62
N GLY A 16 14.03 6.41 8.67
CA GLY A 16 13.78 5.60 9.86
C GLY A 16 13.90 6.40 11.14
N ASN A 17 13.10 6.07 12.14
CA ASN A 17 13.31 6.54 13.52
C ASN A 17 13.98 5.41 14.32
N PRO A 18 15.24 5.57 14.77
CA PRO A 18 15.93 4.50 15.50
C PRO A 18 15.31 4.20 16.88
N ALA A 19 14.65 5.18 17.51
CA ALA A 19 14.04 5.02 18.83
C ALA A 19 12.71 4.25 18.77
N THR A 20 11.85 4.57 17.80
CA THR A 20 10.52 3.95 17.67
C THR A 20 10.45 2.83 16.63
N ARG A 21 11.52 2.66 15.84
CA ARG A 21 11.58 1.77 14.66
C ARG A 21 10.53 2.08 13.59
N ASP A 22 10.00 3.30 13.59
CA ASP A 22 9.11 3.77 12.53
C ASP A 22 9.91 3.88 11.23
N ILE A 23 9.33 3.43 10.11
CA ILE A 23 9.94 3.50 8.79
C ILE A 23 8.99 4.19 7.84
N ILE A 24 9.45 5.24 7.17
CA ILE A 24 8.75 5.90 6.07
C ILE A 24 9.40 5.51 4.76
N THR A 25 8.61 5.08 3.80
CA THR A 25 9.03 4.82 2.43
C THR A 25 8.25 5.68 1.45
N LEU A 26 8.95 6.14 0.42
CA LEU A 26 8.40 6.80 -0.76
C LEU A 26 8.61 5.90 -1.96
N SER A 27 7.57 5.63 -2.73
CA SER A 27 7.62 4.77 -3.91
C SER A 27 6.89 5.41 -5.08
N TYR A 28 7.46 5.27 -6.27
CA TYR A 28 6.81 5.58 -7.53
C TYR A 28 6.56 4.27 -8.26
N ILE A 29 5.31 4.04 -8.68
CA ILE A 29 4.91 2.85 -9.43
C ILE A 29 4.48 3.31 -10.81
N ASP A 30 5.21 2.90 -11.84
CA ASP A 30 4.98 3.29 -13.24
C ASP A 30 4.00 2.35 -13.96
N LEU A 31 2.88 2.04 -13.28
CA LEU A 31 1.81 1.18 -13.76
C LEU A 31 0.46 1.78 -13.36
N GLU A 32 -0.60 1.38 -14.05
CA GLU A 32 -1.98 1.74 -13.67
C GLU A 32 -2.18 1.47 -12.16
N PRO A 33 -2.73 2.44 -11.41
CA PRO A 33 -2.97 2.27 -9.98
C PRO A 33 -3.81 1.03 -9.71
N ASP A 34 -3.27 0.14 -8.87
CA ASP A 34 -3.99 -1.02 -8.35
C ASP A 34 -4.95 -0.60 -7.22
N LEU A 35 -5.86 0.33 -7.55
CA LEU A 35 -6.96 0.74 -6.67
C LEU A 35 -8.24 0.07 -7.16
N PRO A 36 -8.98 -0.63 -6.28
CA PRO A 36 -10.13 -1.44 -6.69
C PRO A 36 -11.38 -0.63 -7.04
N ALA A 37 -11.34 0.70 -6.87
CA ALA A 37 -12.38 1.64 -7.26
C ALA A 37 -11.80 3.06 -7.40
N ALA A 38 -12.56 3.96 -8.02
CA ALA A 38 -12.22 5.38 -8.08
C ALA A 38 -12.26 6.03 -6.69
N LEU A 39 -11.47 7.11 -6.49
CA LEU A 39 -11.48 7.86 -5.22
C LEU A 39 -12.83 8.53 -4.93
N SER A 40 -13.63 8.81 -5.97
CA SER A 40 -14.99 9.35 -5.84
C SER A 40 -16.01 8.33 -5.35
N ASP A 41 -15.75 7.03 -5.51
CA ASP A 41 -16.60 5.93 -5.01
C ASP A 41 -15.99 5.33 -3.75
N ILE A 42 -15.98 6.15 -2.68
CA ILE A 42 -15.26 5.82 -1.45
C ILE A 42 -15.84 4.59 -0.73
N ASP A 43 -17.14 4.30 -0.89
CA ASP A 43 -17.78 3.18 -0.21
C ASP A 43 -17.41 1.85 -0.85
N THR A 44 -17.43 1.76 -2.19
CA THR A 44 -16.90 0.60 -2.92
C THR A 44 -15.42 0.43 -2.64
N LEU A 45 -14.65 1.53 -2.67
CA LEU A 45 -13.22 1.51 -2.38
C LEU A 45 -12.93 0.94 -1.00
N ARG A 46 -13.61 1.42 0.04
CA ARG A 46 -13.49 0.93 1.43
C ARG A 46 -13.80 -0.55 1.55
N ARG A 47 -14.90 -1.00 0.95
CA ARG A 47 -15.29 -2.42 0.97
C ARG A 47 -14.22 -3.29 0.31
N ARG A 48 -13.81 -2.97 -0.90
CA ARG A 48 -12.81 -3.76 -1.65
C ARG A 48 -11.43 -3.73 -1.00
N LEU A 49 -11.00 -2.59 -0.46
CA LEU A 49 -9.77 -2.52 0.33
C LEU A 49 -9.85 -3.39 1.60
N THR A 50 -11.02 -3.47 2.23
CA THR A 50 -11.25 -4.38 3.37
C THR A 50 -11.11 -5.83 2.94
N GLU A 51 -11.70 -6.21 1.80
CA GLU A 51 -11.58 -7.55 1.21
C GLU A 51 -10.12 -7.92 0.94
N LEU A 52 -9.37 -7.04 0.27
CA LEU A 52 -7.95 -7.25 -0.03
C LEU A 52 -7.10 -7.33 1.24
N GLN A 53 -7.33 -6.45 2.21
CA GLN A 53 -6.54 -6.42 3.44
C GLN A 53 -6.85 -7.59 4.37
N ALA A 54 -8.02 -8.21 4.26
CA ALA A 54 -8.44 -9.32 5.10
C ALA A 54 -7.48 -10.53 5.04
N GLU A 55 -6.77 -10.73 3.93
CA GLU A 55 -5.77 -11.80 3.79
C GLU A 55 -4.55 -11.57 4.70
N PHE A 56 -4.15 -10.32 4.90
CA PHE A 56 -2.90 -9.96 5.58
C PHE A 56 -3.12 -9.40 6.99
N GLY A 57 -4.29 -8.83 7.27
CA GLY A 57 -4.58 -8.16 8.52
C GLY A 57 -5.99 -7.56 8.56
N CYS A 58 -6.08 -6.27 8.87
CA CYS A 58 -7.33 -5.53 8.96
C CYS A 58 -7.14 -4.09 8.48
N LEU A 59 -8.06 -3.60 7.66
CA LEU A 59 -8.18 -2.18 7.36
C LEU A 59 -8.76 -1.47 8.60
N ILE A 60 -8.23 -0.30 8.95
CA ILE A 60 -8.71 0.50 10.08
C ILE A 60 -9.50 1.70 9.54
N GLU A 61 -8.88 2.45 8.64
CA GLU A 61 -9.42 3.67 8.07
C GLU A 61 -9.08 3.77 6.59
N ALA A 62 -9.97 4.34 5.79
CA ALA A 62 -9.69 4.73 4.42
C ALA A 62 -10.49 6.00 4.08
N HIS A 63 -9.81 6.99 3.51
CA HIS A 63 -10.35 8.31 3.23
C HIS A 63 -9.84 8.82 1.88
N ALA A 64 -10.74 9.36 1.06
CA ALA A 64 -10.34 10.25 -0.02
C ALA A 64 -9.98 11.62 0.58
N ILE A 65 -8.77 12.09 0.32
CA ILE A 65 -8.24 13.36 0.80
C ILE A 65 -7.61 14.14 -0.36
N THR A 66 -7.12 15.34 -0.06
CA THR A 66 -6.32 16.14 -0.99
C THR A 66 -4.94 16.39 -0.39
N VAL A 67 -3.89 16.19 -1.18
CA VAL A 67 -2.49 16.48 -0.82
C VAL A 67 -1.91 17.39 -1.89
N ASP A 68 -1.52 18.60 -1.52
CA ASP A 68 -1.01 19.62 -2.45
C ASP A 68 -1.92 19.80 -3.69
N SER A 69 -3.22 19.94 -3.45
CA SER A 69 -4.29 20.03 -4.46
C SER A 69 -4.49 18.78 -5.34
N GLN A 70 -3.82 17.66 -5.07
CA GLN A 70 -4.01 16.40 -5.78
C GLN A 70 -4.95 15.47 -4.99
N PRO A 71 -5.94 14.82 -5.64
CA PRO A 71 -6.73 13.76 -5.03
C PRO A 71 -5.83 12.60 -4.58
N ALA A 72 -6.06 12.08 -3.38
CA ALA A 72 -5.29 10.99 -2.83
C ALA A 72 -6.14 10.08 -1.94
N LEU A 73 -5.74 8.81 -1.85
CA LEU A 73 -6.25 7.87 -0.85
C LEU A 73 -5.32 7.89 0.36
N LEU A 74 -5.88 8.18 1.53
CA LEU A 74 -5.25 7.90 2.81
C LEU A 74 -5.84 6.61 3.37
N ARG A 75 -4.98 5.67 3.79
CA ARG A 75 -5.41 4.41 4.41
C ARG A 75 -4.58 4.07 5.63
N LEU A 76 -5.21 3.47 6.63
CA LEU A 76 -4.57 2.91 7.81
C LEU A 76 -4.94 1.45 7.97
N GLU A 77 -3.96 0.63 8.28
CA GLU A 77 -4.06 -0.82 8.32
C GLU A 77 -3.26 -1.35 9.51
N LYS A 78 -3.64 -2.54 9.99
CA LYS A 78 -2.83 -3.33 10.93
C LYS A 78 -2.60 -4.74 10.39
N PHE A 79 -1.49 -5.34 10.81
CA PHE A 79 -1.07 -6.68 10.41
C PHE A 79 -0.18 -7.31 11.50
N PRO A 80 -0.11 -8.65 11.61
CA PRO A 80 0.82 -9.29 12.53
C PRO A 80 2.26 -9.12 12.05
N LEU A 81 3.20 -8.89 12.97
CA LEU A 81 4.63 -8.85 12.64
C LEU A 81 5.15 -10.27 12.33
N ALA A 82 5.73 -10.46 11.14
CA ALA A 82 6.13 -11.79 10.65
C ALA A 82 7.18 -12.50 11.51
N ASP A 83 8.10 -11.76 12.12
CA ASP A 83 9.24 -12.31 12.87
C ASP A 83 9.00 -12.39 14.39
N GLN A 84 7.75 -12.24 14.85
CA GLN A 84 7.41 -12.24 16.27
C GLN A 84 6.20 -13.14 16.54
N ALA A 85 6.26 -13.88 17.65
CA ALA A 85 5.14 -14.72 18.10
C ALA A 85 3.90 -13.88 18.46
N THR A 86 4.10 -12.61 18.83
CA THR A 86 3.06 -11.65 19.18
C THR A 86 3.47 -10.26 18.71
N GLY A 87 2.50 -9.39 18.44
CA GLY A 87 2.74 -7.99 18.12
C GLY A 87 2.19 -7.59 16.75
N LEU A 88 1.78 -6.34 16.66
CA LEU A 88 1.16 -5.75 15.49
C LEU A 88 2.06 -4.69 14.86
N GLY A 89 2.08 -4.67 13.53
CA GLY A 89 2.51 -3.54 12.74
C GLY A 89 1.30 -2.72 12.32
N PHE A 90 1.46 -1.40 12.31
CA PHE A 90 0.46 -0.47 11.81
C PHE A 90 1.05 0.31 10.66
N THR A 91 0.33 0.40 9.55
CA THR A 91 0.72 1.24 8.42
C THR A 91 -0.27 2.36 8.24
N ALA A 92 0.24 3.55 7.92
CA ALA A 92 -0.55 4.62 7.33
C ALA A 92 0.08 4.97 5.99
N GLY A 93 -0.73 5.16 4.96
CA GLY A 93 -0.23 5.45 3.62
C GLY A 93 -1.08 6.48 2.90
N ILE A 94 -0.42 7.27 2.04
CA ILE A 94 -1.03 8.17 1.07
C ILE A 94 -0.68 7.62 -0.32
N VAL A 95 -1.68 7.39 -1.14
CA VAL A 95 -1.55 7.07 -2.56
C VAL A 95 -2.09 8.24 -3.35
N VAL A 96 -1.26 8.85 -4.19
CA VAL A 96 -1.68 9.86 -5.17
C VAL A 96 -1.73 9.17 -6.54
N PRO A 97 -2.92 8.74 -7.01
CA PRO A 97 -3.03 8.00 -8.25
C PRO A 97 -3.12 8.93 -9.46
N LYS A 98 -2.50 8.51 -10.56
CA LYS A 98 -2.62 9.07 -11.92
C LYS A 98 -3.01 7.95 -12.87
N ALA A 99 -3.48 8.28 -14.06
CA ALA A 99 -4.05 7.28 -14.99
C ALA A 99 -3.09 6.11 -15.30
N GLY A 100 -1.77 6.35 -15.33
CA GLY A 100 -0.77 5.33 -15.64
C GLY A 100 0.30 5.11 -14.57
N CYS A 101 0.21 5.76 -13.40
CA CYS A 101 1.21 5.65 -12.36
C CYS A 101 0.67 6.07 -10.98
N SER A 102 1.43 5.80 -9.92
CA SER A 102 1.12 6.26 -8.56
C SER A 102 2.36 6.72 -7.82
N ALA A 103 2.21 7.78 -7.04
CA ALA A 103 3.13 8.13 -5.97
C ALA A 103 2.57 7.64 -4.63
N ILE A 104 3.35 6.87 -3.89
CA ILE A 104 2.94 6.23 -2.64
C ILE A 104 3.91 6.63 -1.54
N LEU A 105 3.40 7.23 -0.49
CA LEU A 105 4.13 7.37 0.77
C LEU A 105 3.50 6.45 1.80
N LYS A 106 4.31 5.65 2.49
CA LYS A 106 3.85 4.75 3.54
C LYS A 106 4.73 4.93 4.77
N ILE A 107 4.10 5.04 5.94
CA ILE A 107 4.77 4.85 7.22
C ILE A 107 4.35 3.51 7.81
N MET A 108 5.32 2.77 8.35
CA MET A 108 5.12 1.58 9.16
C MET A 108 5.60 1.87 10.57
N CYS A 109 4.71 1.67 11.54
CA CYS A 109 4.94 1.82 12.96
C CYS A 109 4.74 0.46 13.63
N PRO A 110 5.81 -0.23 14.07
CA PRO A 110 5.67 -1.48 14.78
C PRO A 110 5.31 -1.25 16.26
N GLU A 111 4.59 -2.19 16.86
CA GLU A 111 4.62 -2.33 18.31
C GLU A 111 6.05 -2.61 18.77
N THR A 112 6.48 -1.90 19.82
CA THR A 112 7.78 -2.05 20.44
C THR A 112 7.59 -2.32 21.92
N GLY A 113 8.24 -3.35 22.46
CA GLY A 113 8.09 -3.75 23.85
C GLY A 113 6.86 -4.63 24.07
N ARG A 114 6.03 -4.30 25.07
CA ARG A 114 4.85 -5.10 25.42
C ARG A 114 3.70 -4.82 24.45
N SER A 115 3.25 -5.85 23.75
CA SER A 115 2.10 -5.78 22.84
C SER A 115 0.76 -5.74 23.60
N GLY A 116 -0.28 -5.20 22.96
CA GLY A 116 -1.66 -5.28 23.43
C GLY A 116 -1.98 -4.37 24.63
N VAL A 117 -1.10 -3.42 24.96
CA VAL A 117 -1.29 -2.51 26.12
C VAL A 117 -2.52 -1.64 25.93
N ARG A 118 -2.74 -1.15 24.72
CA ARG A 118 -3.90 -0.30 24.39
C ARG A 118 -5.19 -1.09 24.53
N GLU A 119 -5.25 -2.27 23.95
CA GLU A 119 -6.40 -3.18 24.00
C GLU A 119 -6.75 -3.51 25.45
N ALA A 120 -5.76 -3.93 26.24
CA ALA A 120 -5.94 -4.27 27.65
C ALA A 120 -6.50 -3.11 28.48
N ALA A 121 -6.11 -1.87 28.16
CA ALA A 121 -6.60 -0.67 28.83
C ALA A 121 -7.98 -0.20 28.35
N VAL A 122 -8.40 -0.58 27.13
CA VAL A 122 -9.72 -0.27 26.56
C VAL A 122 -10.78 -1.30 27.00
N VAL A 123 -10.42 -2.58 27.13
CA VAL A 123 -11.33 -3.66 27.58
C VAL A 123 -12.19 -3.28 28.80
N PRO A 124 -11.65 -2.78 29.93
CA PRO A 124 -12.48 -2.44 31.09
C PRO A 124 -13.44 -1.26 30.85
N LYS A 125 -13.23 -0.47 29.80
CA LYS A 125 -14.06 0.70 29.46
C LYS A 125 -15.24 0.33 28.56
N VAL A 126 -15.07 -0.65 27.68
CA VAL A 126 -16.08 -1.02 26.68
C VAL A 126 -16.69 -2.41 26.90
N GLY A 127 -16.06 -3.24 27.73
CA GLY A 127 -16.42 -4.64 27.93
C GLY A 127 -15.87 -5.55 26.83
N PHE A 128 -15.42 -6.76 27.19
CA PHE A 128 -14.80 -7.69 26.26
C PHE A 128 -15.68 -8.04 25.05
N THR A 129 -16.99 -8.23 25.27
CA THR A 129 -17.97 -8.54 24.21
C THR A 129 -18.04 -7.47 23.12
N ASN A 130 -17.71 -6.21 23.45
CA ASN A 130 -17.79 -5.08 22.53
C ASN A 130 -16.43 -4.72 21.92
N MET A 131 -15.36 -5.46 22.21
CA MET A 131 -14.02 -5.14 21.71
C MET A 131 -13.89 -5.35 20.20
N PHE A 132 -14.59 -6.33 19.65
CA PHE A 132 -14.42 -6.80 18.26
C PHE A 132 -15.75 -6.81 17.51
N PRO A 133 -16.37 -5.64 17.25
CA PRO A 133 -17.58 -5.57 16.44
C PRO A 133 -17.27 -5.95 14.98
N PRO A 134 -18.31 -6.24 14.17
CA PRO A 134 -18.16 -6.42 12.74
C PRO A 134 -17.45 -5.23 12.08
N HIS A 135 -16.70 -5.48 11.02
CA HIS A 135 -15.96 -4.42 10.32
C HIS A 135 -16.94 -3.41 9.69
N PRO A 136 -16.73 -2.08 9.85
CA PRO A 136 -17.71 -1.08 9.44
C PRO A 136 -17.92 -1.00 7.92
N TYR A 137 -16.92 -1.36 7.12
CA TYR A 137 -17.00 -1.30 5.65
C TYR A 137 -17.40 -2.62 4.99
N ALA A 138 -17.33 -3.73 5.73
CA ALA A 138 -17.67 -5.06 5.22
C ALA A 138 -17.95 -6.01 6.40
N PRO A 139 -19.12 -5.87 7.06
CA PRO A 139 -19.47 -6.60 8.29
C PRO A 139 -19.42 -8.13 8.15
N GLU A 140 -19.58 -8.64 6.94
CA GLU A 140 -19.55 -10.05 6.59
C GLU A 140 -18.13 -10.64 6.54
N ILE A 141 -17.10 -9.80 6.43
CA ILE A 141 -15.72 -10.24 6.23
C ILE A 141 -15.07 -10.59 7.56
N LYS A 142 -14.47 -11.78 7.59
CA LYS A 142 -13.59 -12.24 8.67
C LYS A 142 -12.17 -12.32 8.12
N GLY A 143 -11.38 -11.30 8.42
CA GLY A 143 -9.97 -11.24 8.04
C GLY A 143 -9.04 -11.90 9.06
N LYS A 144 -7.75 -11.88 8.74
CA LYS A 144 -6.67 -12.39 9.59
C LYS A 144 -6.60 -11.70 10.95
N LEU A 145 -6.97 -10.43 11.01
CA LEU A 145 -7.16 -9.68 12.26
C LEU A 145 -8.57 -9.13 12.34
N PRO A 146 -9.20 -9.10 13.54
CA PRO A 146 -10.50 -8.49 13.72
C PRO A 146 -10.40 -6.97 13.70
N TYR A 147 -11.48 -6.31 13.26
CA TYR A 147 -11.70 -4.90 13.59
C TYR A 147 -11.80 -4.74 15.11
N ASN A 148 -11.23 -3.68 15.66
CA ASN A 148 -11.09 -3.52 17.12
C ASN A 148 -11.45 -2.09 17.55
N VAL A 149 -12.33 -1.95 18.55
CA VAL A 149 -12.73 -0.65 19.11
C VAL A 149 -11.55 0.11 19.72
N ALA A 150 -10.48 -0.58 20.12
CA ALA A 150 -9.26 0.05 20.60
C ALA A 150 -8.49 0.79 19.48
N ASP A 151 -8.77 0.50 18.21
CA ASP A 151 -8.14 1.21 17.09
C ASP A 151 -8.71 2.63 16.90
N ASP A 152 -9.88 2.94 17.45
CA ASP A 152 -10.54 4.25 17.31
C ASP A 152 -9.63 5.43 17.75
N ALA A 153 -9.59 6.48 16.92
CA ALA A 153 -8.79 7.68 17.15
C ALA A 153 -9.10 8.40 18.47
N ARG A 154 -10.28 8.21 19.06
CA ARG A 154 -10.63 8.76 20.38
C ARG A 154 -9.69 8.30 21.50
N TRP A 155 -9.01 7.17 21.32
CA TRP A 155 -8.05 6.65 22.28
C TRP A 155 -6.65 7.25 22.11
N ASP A 156 -6.35 7.89 20.99
CA ASP A 156 -5.01 8.41 20.67
C ASP A 156 -4.41 9.31 21.77
N PRO A 157 -5.16 10.26 22.38
CA PRO A 157 -4.61 11.10 23.45
C PRO A 157 -4.13 10.32 24.69
N GLN A 158 -4.69 9.14 24.95
CA GLN A 158 -4.33 8.30 26.10
C GLN A 158 -3.12 7.39 25.80
N PHE A 159 -2.77 7.22 24.53
CA PHE A 159 -1.71 6.33 24.09
C PHE A 159 -0.82 7.04 23.04
N PRO A 160 -0.12 8.12 23.42
CA PRO A 160 0.68 8.94 22.49
C PRO A 160 1.82 8.18 21.82
N ASP A 161 2.31 7.13 22.48
CA ASP A 161 3.40 6.28 22.00
C ASP A 161 2.92 5.00 21.33
N HIS A 162 1.61 4.75 21.26
CA HIS A 162 1.08 3.57 20.56
C HIS A 162 1.33 3.70 19.05
N PRO A 163 1.76 2.62 18.35
CA PRO A 163 2.11 2.68 16.93
C PRO A 163 1.01 3.25 16.03
N LEU A 164 -0.26 2.91 16.25
CA LEU A 164 -1.36 3.50 15.49
C LEU A 164 -1.47 5.03 15.69
N THR A 165 -1.30 5.51 16.93
CA THR A 165 -1.29 6.95 17.24
C THR A 165 -0.12 7.64 16.55
N ARG A 166 1.07 7.03 16.55
CA ARG A 166 2.24 7.55 15.84
C ARG A 166 2.00 7.61 14.33
N ALA A 167 1.44 6.54 13.74
CA ALA A 167 1.11 6.48 12.32
C ALA A 167 0.12 7.59 11.92
N ARG A 168 -0.96 7.79 12.69
CA ARG A 168 -1.92 8.89 12.48
C ARG A 168 -1.27 10.26 12.58
N ARG A 169 -0.43 10.47 13.59
CA ARG A 169 0.30 11.74 13.77
C ARG A 169 1.19 12.06 12.58
N TRP A 170 1.98 11.08 12.14
CA TRP A 170 2.87 11.24 10.98
C TRP A 170 2.09 11.49 9.69
N ILE A 171 1.10 10.67 9.37
CA ILE A 171 0.38 10.80 8.10
C ILE A 171 -0.43 12.10 8.05
N THR A 172 -0.98 12.53 9.18
CA THR A 172 -1.67 13.84 9.30
C THR A 172 -0.69 14.98 9.04
N HIS A 173 0.49 14.93 9.64
CA HIS A 173 1.53 15.94 9.40
C HIS A 173 1.94 15.98 7.92
N ILE A 174 2.28 14.82 7.35
CA ILE A 174 2.74 14.70 5.95
C ILE A 174 1.66 15.14 4.97
N SER A 175 0.40 14.77 5.19
CA SER A 175 -0.71 15.17 4.30
C SER A 175 -0.85 16.70 4.16
N ARG A 176 -0.41 17.46 5.18
CA ARG A 176 -0.48 18.93 5.20
C ARG A 176 0.80 19.60 4.69
N THR A 177 1.94 18.94 4.84
CA THR A 177 3.25 19.55 4.54
C THR A 177 3.88 19.05 3.24
N ALA A 178 3.43 17.91 2.71
CA ALA A 178 3.93 17.36 1.48
C ALA A 178 3.74 18.33 0.30
N ARG A 179 4.67 18.26 -0.64
CA ARG A 179 4.60 18.92 -1.95
C ARG A 179 4.76 17.89 -3.07
N ILE A 180 3.92 18.01 -4.08
CA ILE A 180 3.90 17.15 -5.26
C ILE A 180 4.69 17.83 -6.37
N ASP A 181 5.54 17.06 -7.06
CA ASP A 181 6.28 17.57 -8.23
C ASP A 181 5.28 18.07 -9.30
N PRO A 182 5.38 19.31 -9.80
CA PRO A 182 4.45 19.84 -10.79
C PRO A 182 4.30 18.98 -12.04
N ARG A 183 5.37 18.28 -12.46
CA ARG A 183 5.33 17.36 -13.62
C ARG A 183 4.46 16.15 -13.34
N PHE A 184 4.53 15.62 -12.11
CA PHE A 184 3.64 14.54 -11.68
C PHE A 184 2.20 15.06 -11.52
N ALA A 185 2.01 16.24 -10.94
CA ALA A 185 0.69 16.85 -10.78
C ALA A 185 -0.04 17.08 -12.12
N ALA A 186 0.71 17.39 -13.19
CA ALA A 186 0.17 17.59 -14.54
C ALA A 186 -0.26 16.29 -15.26
N LEU A 187 0.07 15.11 -14.73
CA LEU A 187 -0.32 13.84 -15.35
C LEU A 187 -1.85 13.64 -15.31
N PRO A 188 -2.43 12.90 -16.27
CA PRO A 188 -3.86 12.62 -16.32
C PRO A 188 -4.37 11.97 -15.03
N PRO A 189 -5.56 12.36 -14.53
CA PRO A 189 -6.11 11.82 -13.30
C PRO A 189 -6.53 10.35 -13.46
N PHE A 190 -6.41 9.58 -12.37
CA PHE A 190 -7.01 8.26 -12.30
C PHE A 190 -8.52 8.38 -12.08
N THR A 191 -9.32 7.75 -12.93
CA THR A 191 -10.79 7.80 -12.89
C THR A 191 -11.44 6.51 -12.41
N GLY A 192 -10.64 5.49 -12.08
CA GLY A 192 -11.09 4.16 -11.66
C GLY A 192 -10.43 3.05 -12.48
N PRO A 193 -10.52 1.79 -12.02
CA PRO A 193 -9.92 0.65 -12.71
C PRO A 193 -10.57 0.45 -14.08
N GLY A 194 -9.74 0.22 -15.12
CA GLY A 194 -10.23 -0.11 -16.46
C GLY A 194 -10.95 1.03 -17.19
N ALA A 195 -10.80 2.28 -16.71
CA ALA A 195 -11.23 3.44 -17.47
C ALA A 195 -10.36 3.58 -18.72
N VAL A 196 -10.88 3.10 -19.86
CA VAL A 196 -10.26 3.22 -21.18
C VAL A 196 -9.88 4.68 -21.43
N ARG A 197 -8.69 4.92 -21.98
CA ARG A 197 -8.26 6.25 -22.47
C ARG A 197 -9.17 6.71 -23.60
N GLU A 198 -10.30 7.31 -23.26
CA GLU A 198 -11.13 8.03 -24.21
C GLU A 198 -10.54 9.44 -24.40
N SER A 199 -9.36 9.50 -25.01
CA SER A 199 -8.83 10.73 -25.63
C SER A 199 -7.57 10.41 -26.45
N GLU A 200 -7.73 9.56 -27.45
CA GLU A 200 -6.96 9.69 -28.69
C GLU A 200 -7.97 9.52 -29.82
N ALA A 201 -8.67 10.62 -30.12
CA ALA A 201 -9.45 10.71 -31.36
C ALA A 201 -8.47 10.58 -32.53
N PRO A 202 -8.64 9.63 -33.47
CA PRO A 202 -7.87 9.66 -34.70
C PRO A 202 -8.31 10.89 -35.51
N GLU A 203 -7.36 11.69 -35.97
CA GLU A 203 -7.60 12.67 -37.03
C GLU A 203 -8.27 11.96 -38.23
N PRO A 204 -9.30 12.55 -38.88
CA PRO A 204 -9.89 11.95 -40.05
C PRO A 204 -8.92 12.10 -41.23
N ALA A 205 -8.20 11.03 -41.57
CA ALA A 205 -7.57 10.89 -42.86
C ALA A 205 -8.66 10.72 -43.92
N GLY A 206 -8.73 11.70 -44.81
CA GLY A 206 -9.65 11.73 -45.95
C GLY A 206 -9.43 10.56 -46.91
N ASP A 207 -10.56 10.03 -47.36
CA ASP A 207 -10.90 9.61 -48.72
C ASP A 207 -9.72 9.33 -49.68
N GLU A 208 -9.49 8.05 -50.01
CA GLU A 208 -9.29 7.66 -51.41
C GLU A 208 -9.60 6.18 -51.66
N ALA A 209 -10.20 5.94 -52.81
CA ALA A 209 -10.96 4.77 -53.20
C ALA A 209 -10.11 3.58 -53.71
N ALA A 210 -10.67 2.39 -53.47
CA ALA A 210 -10.75 1.21 -54.34
C ALA A 210 -9.53 0.76 -55.18
N THR A 211 -9.11 -0.49 -54.99
CA THR A 211 -9.05 -1.47 -56.11
C THR A 211 -8.98 -2.94 -55.63
N VAL A 212 -9.49 -3.79 -56.51
CA VAL A 212 -9.93 -5.18 -56.35
C VAL A 212 -8.82 -6.21 -56.65
N ALA A 213 -8.80 -7.27 -55.83
CA ALA A 213 -8.44 -8.69 -56.04
C ALA A 213 -7.21 -9.14 -56.84
N LYS A 214 -6.45 -10.09 -56.26
CA LYS A 214 -6.16 -11.42 -56.86
C LYS A 214 -5.57 -12.43 -55.86
N LYS A 215 -6.10 -13.66 -55.85
CA LYS A 215 -5.49 -14.91 -55.32
C LYS A 215 -5.20 -15.83 -56.53
N PRO A 216 -4.08 -16.56 -56.59
CA PRO A 216 -4.06 -18.02 -56.30
C PRO A 216 -2.76 -18.44 -55.55
N ASP A 217 -2.76 -19.33 -54.55
CA ASP A 217 -2.83 -20.82 -54.52
C ASP A 217 -1.53 -21.54 -55.01
N PRO A 218 -1.28 -22.83 -54.68
CA PRO A 218 -0.63 -23.29 -53.44
C PRO A 218 0.60 -24.20 -53.71
N GLY A 219 1.45 -24.41 -52.69
CA GLY A 219 2.34 -25.58 -52.63
C GLY A 219 3.76 -25.29 -52.16
N GLU A 220 4.09 -25.69 -50.94
CA GLU A 220 5.17 -26.66 -50.71
C GLU A 220 5.15 -27.18 -49.26
N THR A 221 5.53 -28.44 -49.15
CA THR A 221 5.24 -29.40 -48.08
C THR A 221 6.45 -29.63 -47.16
N THR A 222 6.23 -29.48 -45.84
CA THR A 222 6.79 -30.26 -44.70
C THR A 222 8.33 -30.34 -44.48
N PRO A 223 8.88 -30.78 -43.30
CA PRO A 223 8.22 -31.36 -42.12
C PRO A 223 8.62 -30.80 -40.72
N ILE A 224 7.78 -31.17 -39.76
CA ILE A 224 7.97 -31.17 -38.29
C ILE A 224 9.02 -32.24 -37.89
N PRO A 225 9.74 -32.03 -36.77
CA PRO A 225 9.92 -33.10 -35.78
C PRO A 225 9.38 -32.69 -34.41
N ALA A 226 8.80 -33.68 -33.74
CA ALA A 226 8.08 -33.57 -32.49
C ALA A 226 8.94 -33.91 -31.26
N GLN A 227 8.38 -33.55 -30.08
CA GLN A 227 8.56 -34.15 -28.73
C GLN A 227 9.78 -33.65 -27.94
N GLN A 228 9.76 -33.42 -26.61
CA GLN A 228 8.83 -33.76 -25.51
C GLN A 228 9.20 -32.91 -24.23
N PRO A 229 8.44 -33.01 -23.10
CA PRO A 229 8.38 -32.01 -22.01
C PRO A 229 9.30 -32.28 -20.81
N VAL A 230 9.55 -31.24 -20.01
CA VAL A 230 10.14 -31.27 -18.64
C VAL A 230 9.66 -29.99 -17.94
N ALA A 231 8.85 -30.03 -16.88
CA ALA A 231 9.07 -30.44 -15.48
C ALA A 231 9.13 -29.21 -14.55
N ASP A 232 8.41 -29.36 -13.43
CA ASP A 232 8.25 -28.48 -12.26
C ASP A 232 9.29 -27.38 -12.00
N GLY A 233 8.79 -26.17 -11.75
CA GLY A 233 9.55 -25.05 -11.24
C GLY A 233 8.84 -24.37 -10.07
N SER A 234 9.07 -24.86 -8.85
CA SER A 234 8.85 -24.09 -7.62
C SER A 234 9.71 -22.82 -7.65
N PRO A 235 9.19 -21.63 -7.33
CA PRO A 235 10.05 -20.45 -7.18
C PRO A 235 10.84 -20.53 -5.88
N MET A 236 12.16 -20.69 -6.06
CA MET A 236 13.21 -20.52 -5.07
C MET A 236 13.14 -19.15 -4.40
N THR A 237 13.07 -19.15 -3.07
CA THR A 237 13.30 -18.00 -2.19
C THR A 237 14.77 -17.54 -2.28
N PRO A 238 15.07 -16.25 -2.51
CA PRO A 238 16.44 -15.75 -2.43
C PRO A 238 16.91 -15.64 -0.96
N PRO A 239 18.17 -15.97 -0.63
CA PRO A 239 18.68 -15.91 0.74
C PRO A 239 18.99 -14.47 1.19
N LEU A 240 18.66 -14.17 2.46
CA LEU A 240 19.00 -12.92 3.14
C LEU A 240 20.52 -12.82 3.40
N PRO A 241 21.11 -11.60 3.36
CA PRO A 241 22.53 -11.39 3.64
C PRO A 241 22.86 -11.57 5.14
N ARG A 242 23.94 -12.32 5.39
CA ARG A 242 24.51 -12.59 6.73
C ARG A 242 24.98 -11.30 7.42
N ALA A 243 24.55 -11.11 8.66
CA ALA A 243 25.05 -10.08 9.57
C ALA A 243 26.55 -10.29 9.88
N ALA A 244 27.34 -9.23 9.71
CA ALA A 244 28.72 -9.18 10.15
C ALA A 244 28.77 -9.00 11.68
N ARG A 245 29.39 -9.97 12.36
CA ARG A 245 29.81 -9.85 13.77
C ARG A 245 31.01 -8.90 13.85
N ALA A 246 30.90 -7.83 14.64
CA ALA A 246 32.05 -7.09 15.12
C ALA A 246 32.40 -7.58 16.54
N ASN A 247 33.63 -8.08 16.68
CA ASN A 247 34.21 -8.57 17.92
C ASN A 247 34.49 -7.43 18.90
N ALA A 248 34.19 -7.68 20.17
CA ALA A 248 34.78 -6.99 21.29
C ALA A 248 36.27 -7.35 21.41
N ALA A 249 37.12 -6.34 21.61
CA ALA A 249 38.47 -6.51 22.13
C ALA A 249 38.72 -5.42 23.17
N SER A 250 38.83 -5.87 24.43
CA SER A 250 39.36 -5.13 25.56
C SER A 250 40.84 -4.79 25.33
N ALA A 251 41.25 -3.59 25.71
CA ALA A 251 42.64 -3.31 26.07
C ALA A 251 42.69 -2.25 27.17
N SER A 252 43.38 -2.61 28.25
CA SER A 252 43.64 -1.85 29.46
C SER A 252 44.33 -0.51 29.22
N ARG A 253 43.92 0.52 29.97
CA ARG A 253 44.73 1.21 30.99
C ARG A 253 43.86 2.14 31.83
#